data_AF-L2GM01-F1
#
_entry.id   AF-L2GM01-F1
#
_cell.length_a   1.000
_cell.length_b   1.000
_cell.length_c   1.000
_cell.angle_alpha   90.00
_cell.angle_beta   90.00
_cell.angle_gamma   90.00
#
_symmetry.space_group_name_H-M   'P 1'
#
loop_
_entity.id
_entity.type
_entity.pdbx_description
1 polymer ?
#
loop_
_entity_poly.entity_id
_entity_poly.type
_entity_poly.pdbx_seq_one_letter_code
_entity_poly.pdbx_strand_id
1 'polypeptide(L)'
;MELAKYFAMEDDNRIYIEKSFKGTQEEYLKALEDSKTIYVSNIDENIKEERLWMLFSMVGEVKRVIMGINRGLLTFCGFCFVEFERKEDADNAIIFFKDFCLDGKFLKVDKDMGFAENRQYGRGVFGGTVRSDNKRRRYS
;
A
#
# COMPACT_ATOMS: atom_id res chain seq x y z
N MET A 1 -25.98 -24.23 -0.47
CA MET A 1 -25.38 -22.94 -0.08
C MET A 1 -23.94 -22.92 -0.54
N GLU A 2 -23.71 -22.10 -1.55
CA GLU A 2 -22.54 -22.07 -2.42
C GLU A 2 -21.32 -21.50 -1.67
N LEU A 3 -20.44 -22.36 -1.18
CA LEU A 3 -19.13 -21.98 -0.61
C LEU A 3 -18.15 -21.50 -1.69
N ALA A 4 -18.41 -21.82 -2.96
CA ALA A 4 -17.57 -21.44 -4.10
C ALA A 4 -17.45 -19.93 -4.31
N LYS A 5 -18.46 -19.14 -3.92
CA LYS A 5 -18.45 -17.68 -4.03
C LYS A 5 -17.46 -16.97 -3.08
N TYR A 6 -16.95 -17.66 -2.06
CA TYR A 6 -15.88 -17.14 -1.19
C TYR A 6 -14.48 -17.40 -1.75
N PHE A 7 -14.32 -18.41 -2.61
CA PHE A 7 -13.03 -18.72 -3.26
C PHE A 7 -12.86 -18.00 -4.60
N ALA A 8 -13.93 -17.47 -5.18
CA ALA A 8 -13.89 -16.63 -6.38
C ALA A 8 -13.81 -15.14 -6.01
N MET A 9 -12.80 -14.74 -5.24
CA MET A 9 -12.26 -13.39 -5.42
C MET A 9 -11.26 -13.51 -6.57
N GLU A 10 -11.73 -13.25 -7.79
CA GLU A 10 -10.84 -13.00 -8.90
C GLU A 10 -9.89 -11.88 -8.45
N ASP A 11 -8.61 -12.21 -8.31
CA ASP A 11 -7.54 -11.22 -8.19
C ASP A 11 -7.69 -10.36 -9.46
N ASP A 12 -8.35 -9.18 -9.35
CA ASP A 12 -8.27 -8.11 -10.35
C ASP A 12 -6.83 -7.63 -10.31
N ASN A 13 -5.95 -8.43 -10.90
CA ASN A 13 -4.49 -8.31 -10.89
C ASN A 13 -4.07 -7.20 -11.85
N ARG A 14 -4.86 -6.11 -11.88
CA ARG A 14 -4.52 -4.86 -12.53
C ARG A 14 -3.39 -4.25 -11.73
N ILE A 15 -2.18 -4.53 -12.19
CA ILE A 15 -0.98 -3.84 -11.77
C ILE A 15 -1.26 -2.34 -11.85
N TYR A 16 -1.29 -1.69 -10.70
CA TYR A 16 -1.44 -0.25 -10.62
C TYR A 16 -0.20 0.39 -11.24
N ILE A 17 -0.34 1.06 -12.39
CA ILE A 17 0.77 1.79 -12.99
C ILE A 17 0.87 3.18 -12.34
N GLU A 18 1.98 3.43 -11.67
CA GLU A 18 2.29 4.72 -11.09
C GLU A 18 2.47 5.79 -12.18
N LYS A 19 1.59 6.79 -12.19
CA LYS A 19 1.56 7.86 -13.21
C LYS A 19 2.80 8.73 -13.21
N SER A 20 3.54 8.78 -12.10
CA SER A 20 4.78 9.53 -12.01
C SER A 20 5.99 8.78 -12.58
N PHE A 21 5.86 7.51 -12.94
CA PHE A 21 6.95 6.76 -13.55
C PHE A 21 7.30 7.32 -14.93
N LYS A 22 8.59 7.51 -15.19
CA LYS A 22 9.12 7.95 -16.48
C LYS A 22 9.88 6.77 -17.08
N GLY A 23 9.32 6.13 -18.09
CA GLY A 23 9.93 4.99 -18.75
C GLY A 23 8.92 4.19 -19.56
N THR A 24 9.39 3.13 -20.18
CA THR A 24 8.55 2.16 -20.89
C THR A 24 7.82 1.25 -19.90
N GLN A 25 6.81 0.53 -20.38
CA GLN A 25 6.11 -0.48 -19.57
C GLN A 25 7.07 -1.60 -19.13
N GLU A 26 8.02 -2.00 -19.97
CA GLU A 26 9.02 -3.02 -19.63
C GLU A 26 9.94 -2.54 -18.50
N GLU A 27 10.38 -1.28 -18.54
CA GLU A 27 11.19 -0.68 -17.47
C GLU A 27 10.40 -0.59 -16.16
N TYR A 28 9.10 -0.32 -16.23
CA TYR A 28 8.23 -0.29 -15.05
C TYR A 28 8.08 -1.67 -14.42
N LEU A 29 7.84 -2.71 -15.24
CA LEU A 29 7.74 -4.09 -14.77
C LEU A 29 9.05 -4.56 -14.16
N LYS A 30 10.19 -4.21 -14.77
CA LYS A 30 11.50 -4.51 -14.21
C LYS A 30 11.74 -3.77 -12.89
N ALA A 31 11.34 -2.50 -12.79
CA ALA A 31 11.45 -1.74 -11.55
C ALA A 31 10.57 -2.36 -10.43
N LEU A 32 9.35 -2.80 -10.75
CA LEU A 32 8.51 -3.54 -9.81
C LEU A 32 9.15 -4.85 -9.38
N GLU A 33 9.65 -5.62 -10.33
CA GLU A 33 10.33 -6.88 -10.08
C GLU A 33 11.51 -6.64 -9.14
N ASP A 34 12.43 -5.73 -9.43
CA ASP A 34 13.64 -5.48 -8.64
C ASP A 34 13.43 -4.67 -7.35
N SER A 35 12.21 -4.19 -7.10
CA SER A 35 11.94 -3.31 -5.98
C SER A 35 12.01 -4.00 -4.62
N LYS A 36 12.42 -3.22 -3.61
CA LYS A 36 12.40 -3.58 -2.20
C LYS A 36 11.25 -2.89 -1.44
N THR A 37 10.33 -2.28 -2.16
CA THR A 37 9.26 -1.45 -1.60
C THR A 37 7.90 -2.09 -1.85
N ILE A 38 7.06 -2.07 -0.81
CA ILE A 38 5.63 -2.37 -0.90
C ILE A 38 4.81 -1.12 -0.63
N TYR A 39 3.64 -1.05 -1.27
CA TYR A 39 2.59 -0.10 -0.95
C TYR A 39 1.55 -0.81 -0.09
N VAL A 40 1.21 -0.21 1.06
CA VAL A 40 0.24 -0.76 2.00
C VAL A 40 -0.90 0.23 2.15
N SER A 41 -2.14 -0.23 1.97
CA SER A 41 -3.33 0.62 2.11
C SER A 41 -4.46 -0.06 2.86
N ASN A 42 -5.56 0.68 3.06
CA ASN A 42 -6.66 0.32 3.95
C ASN A 42 -6.23 0.20 5.42
N ILE A 43 -5.25 1.00 5.82
CA ILE A 43 -4.77 1.05 7.20
C ILE A 43 -5.70 1.93 8.04
N ASP A 44 -5.78 1.69 9.35
CA ASP A 44 -6.47 2.60 10.25
C ASP A 44 -5.75 3.96 10.36
N GLU A 45 -6.50 5.06 10.26
CA GLU A 45 -5.93 6.41 10.26
C GLU A 45 -5.32 6.80 11.62
N ASN A 46 -5.63 6.06 12.70
CA ASN A 46 -5.07 6.29 14.03
C ASN A 46 -3.82 5.46 14.32
N ILE A 47 -3.41 4.56 13.41
CA ILE A 47 -2.21 3.75 13.63
C ILE A 47 -0.96 4.64 13.72
N LYS A 48 0.01 4.17 14.49
CA LYS A 48 1.33 4.81 14.61
C LYS A 48 2.35 4.11 13.73
N GLU A 49 3.35 4.86 13.28
CA GLU A 49 4.39 4.36 12.38
C GLU A 49 5.15 3.19 13.00
N GLU A 50 5.42 3.26 14.30
CA GLU A 50 6.15 2.24 15.06
C GLU A 50 5.43 0.89 15.03
N ARG A 51 4.09 0.87 15.04
CA ARG A 51 3.32 -0.39 14.90
C ARG A 51 3.48 -0.99 13.52
N LEU A 52 3.51 -0.18 12.47
CA LEU A 52 3.74 -0.65 11.11
C LEU A 52 5.17 -1.16 10.96
N TRP A 53 6.16 -0.44 11.49
CA TRP A 53 7.55 -0.89 11.54
C TRP A 53 7.66 -2.27 12.18
N MET A 54 7.11 -2.44 13.39
CA MET A 54 7.15 -3.70 14.13
C MET A 54 6.44 -4.83 13.37
N LEU A 55 5.28 -4.55 12.78
CA LEU A 55 4.51 -5.52 12.01
C LEU A 55 5.31 -6.05 10.81
N PHE A 56 5.86 -5.15 9.98
CA PHE A 56 6.62 -5.55 8.79
C PHE A 56 8.01 -6.10 9.12
N SER A 57 8.58 -5.76 10.27
CA SER A 57 9.82 -6.37 10.78
C SER A 57 9.69 -7.88 11.07
N MET A 58 8.46 -8.41 11.15
CA MET A 58 8.24 -9.86 11.26
C MET A 58 8.63 -10.63 9.98
N VAL A 59 8.65 -9.96 8.83
CA VAL A 59 8.96 -10.58 7.53
C VAL A 59 10.44 -10.45 7.20
N GLY A 60 11.04 -9.30 7.49
CA GLY A 60 12.44 -9.03 7.16
C GLY A 60 12.91 -7.68 7.71
N GLU A 61 14.15 -7.32 7.41
CA GLU A 61 14.74 -6.07 7.91
C GLU A 61 14.13 -4.86 7.18
N VAL A 62 13.37 -4.05 7.94
CA VAL A 62 12.76 -2.82 7.43
C VAL A 62 13.80 -1.72 7.44
N LYS A 63 14.03 -1.12 6.27
CA LYS A 63 14.91 0.05 6.11
C LYS A 63 14.20 1.32 6.53
N ARG A 64 12.94 1.51 6.10
CA ARG A 64 12.09 2.62 6.51
C ARG A 64 10.61 2.39 6.22
N VAL A 65 9.76 3.08 7.00
CA VAL A 65 8.34 3.24 6.74
C VAL A 65 8.09 4.70 6.34
N ILE A 66 7.37 4.94 5.25
CA ILE A 66 6.97 6.27 4.82
C ILE A 66 5.46 6.39 4.96
N MET A 67 5.01 7.15 5.95
CA MET A 67 3.59 7.38 6.21
C MET A 67 2.95 8.24 5.13
N GLY A 68 1.84 7.76 4.57
CA GLY A 68 1.03 8.50 3.62
C GLY A 68 0.17 9.54 4.33
N ILE A 69 0.36 10.81 3.98
CA ILE A 69 -0.26 11.96 4.66
C ILE A 69 -1.21 12.71 3.74
N ASN A 70 -2.24 13.32 4.34
CA ASN A 70 -3.12 14.24 3.65
C ASN A 70 -2.36 15.52 3.29
N ARG A 71 -2.42 15.95 2.02
CA ARG A 71 -1.67 17.12 1.53
C ARG A 71 -2.02 18.45 2.22
N GLY A 72 -3.25 18.61 2.71
CA GLY A 72 -3.70 19.82 3.40
C GLY A 72 -3.63 19.71 4.91
N LEU A 73 -4.12 18.60 5.47
CA LEU A 73 -4.20 18.40 6.93
C LEU A 73 -2.88 17.93 7.55
N LEU A 74 -1.96 17.41 6.73
CA LEU A 74 -0.68 16.83 7.17
C LEU A 74 -0.84 15.69 8.19
N THR A 75 -2.01 15.04 8.20
CA THR A 75 -2.31 13.87 9.03
C THR A 75 -2.22 12.59 8.23
N PHE A 76 -1.97 11.46 8.90
CA PHE A 76 -1.98 10.15 8.26
C PHE A 76 -3.34 9.89 7.57
N CYS A 77 -3.30 9.32 6.37
CA CYS A 77 -4.52 9.09 5.56
C CYS A 77 -4.69 7.64 5.11
N GLY A 78 -4.13 6.68 5.86
CA GLY A 78 -4.49 5.27 5.75
C GLY A 78 -3.73 4.47 4.69
N PHE A 79 -2.53 4.93 4.31
CA PHE A 79 -1.60 4.17 3.48
C PHE A 79 -0.15 4.48 3.85
N CYS A 80 0.78 3.58 3.58
CA CYS A 80 2.21 3.83 3.72
C CYS A 80 3.00 3.10 2.64
N PHE A 81 4.28 3.46 2.53
CA PHE A 81 5.29 2.65 1.84
C PHE A 81 6.18 1.99 2.88
N VAL A 82 6.59 0.75 2.63
CA VAL A 82 7.57 0.05 3.46
C VAL A 82 8.71 -0.37 2.54
N GLU A 83 9.91 0.11 2.85
CA GLU A 83 11.14 -0.27 2.14
C GLU A 83 11.91 -1.26 3.02
N PHE A 84 12.20 -2.43 2.46
CA PHE A 84 13.03 -3.47 3.08
C PHE A 84 14.47 -3.36 2.62
N GLU A 85 15.39 -3.98 3.37
CA GLU A 85 16.79 -4.12 2.94
C GLU A 85 16.95 -5.10 1.77
N ARG A 86 16.05 -6.09 1.67
CA ARG A 86 16.06 -7.13 0.63
C ARG A 86 14.78 -7.14 -0.18
N LYS A 87 14.90 -7.46 -1.48
CA LYS A 87 13.75 -7.61 -2.39
C LYS A 87 12.87 -8.78 -1.98
N GLU A 88 13.49 -9.90 -1.61
CA GLU A 88 12.79 -11.12 -1.20
C GLU A 88 11.84 -10.86 -0.02
N ASP A 89 12.22 -9.99 0.91
CA ASP A 89 11.38 -9.64 2.07
C ASP A 89 10.14 -8.84 1.65
N ALA A 90 10.26 -7.97 0.64
CA ALA A 90 9.13 -7.26 0.06
C ALA A 90 8.15 -8.23 -0.66
N ASP A 91 8.68 -9.23 -1.39
CA ASP A 91 7.86 -10.26 -2.05
C ASP A 91 7.14 -11.13 -1.01
N ASN A 92 7.88 -11.56 0.02
CA ASN A 92 7.33 -12.34 1.12
C ASN A 92 6.25 -11.57 1.90
N ALA A 93 6.41 -10.25 2.07
CA ALA A 93 5.45 -9.43 2.79
C ALA A 93 4.08 -9.38 2.08
N ILE A 94 4.05 -9.36 0.75
CA ILE A 94 2.81 -9.40 -0.03
C ILE A 94 2.04 -10.71 0.24
N ILE A 95 2.76 -11.84 0.23
CA ILE A 95 2.18 -13.16 0.46
C ILE A 95 1.72 -13.29 1.93
N PHE A 96 2.59 -12.91 2.87
CA PHE A 96 2.36 -13.08 4.30
C PHE A 96 1.19 -12.23 4.80
N PHE A 97 1.04 -11.01 4.29
CA PHE A 97 -0.01 -10.08 4.70
C PHE A 97 -1.23 -10.08 3.77
N LYS A 98 -1.33 -11.02 2.82
CA LYS A 98 -2.55 -11.23 2.03
C LYS A 98 -3.71 -11.51 3.01
N ASP A 99 -4.77 -10.71 2.91
CA ASP A 99 -5.97 -10.78 3.76
C ASP A 99 -5.70 -10.62 5.28
N PHE A 100 -4.58 -9.98 5.65
CA PHE A 100 -4.29 -9.71 7.06
C PHE A 100 -5.21 -8.62 7.63
N CYS A 101 -5.89 -8.93 8.74
CA CYS A 101 -6.76 -7.98 9.43
C CYS A 101 -6.01 -7.24 10.54
N LEU A 102 -5.84 -5.92 10.37
CA LEU A 102 -5.24 -5.01 11.35
C LEU A 102 -6.30 -4.00 11.81
N ASP A 103 -6.58 -3.98 13.12
CA ASP A 103 -7.55 -3.06 13.73
C ASP A 103 -8.94 -3.08 13.06
N GLY A 104 -9.40 -4.27 12.66
CA GLY A 104 -10.70 -4.45 11.99
C GLY A 104 -10.69 -4.07 10.50
N LYS A 105 -9.52 -3.81 9.90
CA LYS A 105 -9.36 -3.54 8.48
C LYS A 105 -8.42 -4.55 7.82
N PHE A 106 -8.86 -5.15 6.72
CA PHE A 106 -8.03 -5.98 5.87
C PHE A 106 -7.01 -5.14 5.10
N LEU A 107 -5.73 -5.32 5.38
CA LEU A 107 -4.68 -4.62 4.65
C LEU A 107 -4.71 -4.98 3.17
N LYS A 108 -4.35 -4.01 2.33
CA LYS A 108 -4.02 -4.25 0.93
C LYS A 108 -2.54 -4.00 0.75
N VAL A 109 -1.81 -5.02 0.33
CA VAL A 109 -0.36 -4.99 0.18
C VAL A 109 -0.01 -5.30 -1.26
N ASP A 110 0.59 -4.33 -1.93
CA ASP A 110 0.94 -4.40 -3.35
C ASP A 110 2.43 -4.12 -3.53
N LYS A 111 3.04 -4.73 -4.54
CA LYS A 111 4.41 -4.38 -4.94
C LYS A 111 4.44 -2.94 -5.45
N ASP A 112 5.47 -2.20 -5.11
CA ASP A 112 5.62 -0.81 -5.54
C ASP A 112 7.00 -0.59 -6.16
N MET A 113 7.11 0.26 -7.19
CA MET A 113 8.35 0.49 -7.95
C MET A 113 9.47 1.19 -7.15
N GLY A 114 9.20 1.61 -5.92
CA GLY A 114 10.14 2.34 -5.07
C GLY A 114 9.64 3.74 -4.74
N PHE A 115 9.97 4.19 -3.53
CA PHE A 115 9.54 5.50 -3.06
C PHE A 115 10.26 6.64 -3.79
N ALA A 116 9.49 7.66 -4.17
CA ALA A 116 9.99 8.93 -4.67
C ALA A 116 9.28 10.07 -3.93
N GLU A 117 9.95 11.21 -3.80
CA GLU A 117 9.36 12.38 -3.14
C GLU A 117 8.02 12.78 -3.78
N ASN A 118 7.14 13.33 -2.94
CA ASN A 118 5.76 13.69 -3.21
C ASN A 118 4.78 12.51 -3.31
N ARG A 119 5.25 11.26 -3.33
CA ARG A 119 4.36 10.09 -3.28
C ARG A 119 3.78 9.84 -1.89
N GLN A 120 4.31 10.48 -0.83
CA GLN A 120 3.72 10.44 0.51
C GLN A 120 2.38 11.17 0.59
N TYR A 121 2.05 12.05 -0.35
CA TYR A 121 0.80 12.80 -0.31
C TYR A 121 -0.36 12.04 -0.96
N GLY A 122 -1.51 12.03 -0.28
CA GLY A 122 -2.75 11.53 -0.85
C GLY A 122 -3.15 12.25 -2.15
N ARG A 123 -3.76 11.51 -3.08
CA ARG A 123 -4.15 11.97 -4.42
C ARG A 123 -5.65 12.29 -4.57
N GLY A 124 -6.39 12.22 -3.47
CA GLY A 124 -7.78 12.64 -3.40
C GLY A 124 -7.91 14.14 -3.62
N VAL A 125 -9.07 14.56 -4.14
CA VAL A 125 -9.49 15.95 -4.27
C VAL A 125 -9.44 16.67 -2.93
N PHE A 126 -9.74 15.98 -1.82
CA PHE A 126 -9.64 16.55 -0.46
C PHE A 126 -8.28 16.31 0.21
N GLY A 127 -7.24 16.02 -0.57
CA GLY A 127 -5.86 15.80 -0.13
C GLY A 127 -5.56 14.43 0.47
N GLY A 128 -6.58 13.64 0.82
CA GLY A 128 -6.43 12.28 1.35
C GLY A 128 -6.35 11.23 0.25
N THR A 129 -6.77 9.99 0.52
CA THR A 129 -6.85 8.97 -0.53
C THR A 129 -8.11 9.14 -1.38
N VAL A 130 -8.06 8.72 -2.65
CA VAL A 130 -9.24 8.67 -3.54
C VAL A 130 -10.36 7.82 -2.92
N ARG A 131 -10.00 6.78 -2.16
CA ARG A 131 -10.96 5.94 -1.44
C ARG A 131 -11.69 6.69 -0.33
N SER A 132 -10.99 7.50 0.46
CA SER A 132 -11.59 8.34 1.49
C SER A 132 -12.57 9.36 0.89
N ASP A 133 -12.22 9.97 -0.25
CA ASP A 133 -13.10 10.89 -0.98
C ASP A 133 -14.37 10.21 -1.48
N ASN A 134 -14.25 9.02 -2.06
CA ASN A 134 -15.40 8.24 -2.54
C ASN A 134 -16.33 7.85 -1.38
N LYS A 135 -15.80 7.55 -0.20
CA LYS A 135 -16.63 7.32 1.00
C LYS A 135 -17.38 8.58 1.39
N ARG A 136 -16.71 9.73 1.46
CA ARG A 136 -17.36 11.01 1.80
C ARG A 136 -18.53 11.33 0.87
N ARG A 137 -18.35 11.17 -0.44
CA ARG A 137 -19.40 11.42 -1.45
C ARG A 137 -20.60 10.47 -1.37
N ARG A 138 -20.41 9.25 -0.84
CA ARG A 138 -21.49 8.27 -0.71
C ARG A 138 -22.37 8.51 0.52
N TYR A 139 -21.84 9.20 1.53
CA TYR A 139 -22.53 9.49 2.79
C TYR A 139 -22.86 10.98 2.98
N SER A 140 -22.63 11.80 1.94
CA SER A 140 -23.08 13.18 1.82
C SER A 140 -24.41 13.24 1.08
#